data_AF-A0A1G8F165-F1
#
_entry.id   AF-A0A1G8F165-F1
#
_cell.length_a   1.000
_cell.length_b   1.000
_cell.length_c   1.000
_cell.angle_alpha   90.00
_cell.angle_beta   90.00
_cell.angle_gamma   90.00
#
_symmetry.space_group_name_H-M   'P 1'
#
loop_
_entity.id
_entity.type
_entity.pdbx_description
1 polymer ?
#
loop_
_entity_poly.entity_id
_entity_poly.type
_entity_poly.pdbx_seq_one_letter_code
_entity_poly.pdbx_strand_id
1 'polypeptide(L)'
;MNVFNRILGGFIALLAVFAMIPAAYAAYPKTMKVAVEVWNDKEQDLHMTYASWEPKGASLSSYLIPAQNSGRAINVTLNNPRNDAAVFRYANTEGQKCEFRMSHKVVFRWVGVNPAPEKTATANSIGTVPAECSAAVTKGTDSMGSYTVKFSMK
;
A
#
# COMPACT_ATOMS: atom_id res chain seq x y z
N MET A 1 56.13 -31.88 -19.11
CA MET A 1 55.58 -30.68 -18.44
C MET A 1 54.80 -29.87 -19.47
N ASN A 2 53.49 -29.64 -19.23
CA ASN A 2 52.69 -28.46 -19.64
C ASN A 2 51.19 -28.80 -19.77
N VAL A 3 50.60 -29.32 -18.68
CA VAL A 3 49.14 -29.46 -18.52
C VAL A 3 48.57 -28.29 -17.69
N PHE A 4 49.40 -27.35 -17.24
CA PHE A 4 49.02 -26.33 -16.26
C PHE A 4 48.28 -25.10 -16.81
N ASN A 5 48.13 -24.93 -18.12
CA ASN A 5 47.59 -23.68 -18.69
C ASN A 5 46.12 -23.71 -19.13
N ARG A 6 45.36 -24.78 -18.85
CA ARG A 6 43.94 -24.87 -19.28
C ARG A 6 42.89 -24.77 -18.17
N ILE A 7 43.31 -24.69 -16.90
CA ILE A 7 42.37 -24.72 -15.76
C ILE A 7 42.02 -23.31 -15.25
N LEU A 8 42.81 -22.27 -15.58
CA LEU A 8 42.61 -20.92 -15.05
C LEU A 8 41.47 -20.13 -15.73
N GLY A 9 41.07 -20.49 -16.96
CA GLY A 9 40.03 -19.76 -17.70
C GLY A 9 38.59 -20.12 -17.31
N GLY A 10 38.38 -21.33 -16.75
CA GLY A 10 37.04 -21.82 -16.38
C GLY A 10 36.51 -21.30 -15.05
N PHE A 11 37.41 -20.85 -14.16
CA PHE A 11 37.02 -20.38 -12.81
C PHE A 11 36.57 -18.92 -12.76
N ILE A 12 36.96 -18.09 -13.74
CA ILE A 12 36.60 -16.67 -13.75
C ILE A 12 35.14 -16.48 -14.21
N ALA A 13 34.59 -17.39 -15.02
CA ALA A 13 33.20 -17.34 -15.46
C ALA A 13 32.19 -17.72 -14.36
N LEU A 14 32.59 -18.57 -13.38
CA LEU A 14 31.69 -19.00 -12.30
C LEU A 14 31.51 -17.94 -11.19
N LEU A 15 32.52 -17.08 -10.98
CA LEU A 15 32.46 -16.01 -9.98
C LEU A 15 31.63 -14.80 -10.44
N ALA A 16 31.49 -14.59 -11.76
CA ALA A 16 30.65 -13.53 -12.31
C ALA A 16 29.14 -13.82 -12.14
N VAL A 17 28.74 -15.10 -12.02
CA VAL A 17 27.34 -15.49 -11.84
C VAL A 17 26.86 -15.27 -10.40
N PHE A 18 27.75 -15.36 -9.40
CA PHE A 18 27.40 -15.10 -7.99
C PHE A 18 27.37 -13.61 -7.61
N ALA A 19 28.08 -12.75 -8.35
CA ALA A 19 28.12 -11.31 -8.09
C ALA A 19 26.86 -10.55 -8.56
N MET A 20 25.98 -11.18 -9.36
CA MET A 20 24.74 -10.55 -9.84
C MET A 20 23.53 -10.73 -8.90
N ILE A 21 23.67 -11.50 -7.82
CA ILE A 21 22.57 -11.75 -6.88
C ILE A 21 22.43 -10.64 -5.81
N PRO A 22 23.48 -9.95 -5.31
CA PRO A 22 23.30 -8.94 -4.26
C PRO A 22 22.72 -7.61 -4.78
N ALA A 23 22.91 -7.28 -6.07
CA ALA A 23 22.54 -5.97 -6.62
C ALA A 23 21.02 -5.80 -6.82
N ALA A 24 20.28 -6.90 -7.06
CA ALA A 24 18.82 -6.86 -7.22
C ALA A 24 18.07 -6.60 -5.89
N TYR A 25 18.73 -6.73 -4.74
CA TYR A 25 18.15 -6.43 -3.42
C TYR A 25 18.41 -4.99 -2.95
N ALA A 26 19.25 -4.21 -3.65
CA ALA A 26 19.81 -2.96 -3.14
C ALA A 26 19.01 -1.68 -3.41
N ALA A 27 17.77 -1.75 -3.91
CA ALA A 27 16.95 -0.54 -4.13
C ALA A 27 15.47 -0.69 -3.77
N TYR A 28 15.11 -1.63 -2.88
CA TYR A 28 13.75 -1.64 -2.34
C TYR A 28 13.58 -0.49 -1.33
N PRO A 29 12.52 0.33 -1.45
CA PRO A 29 12.23 1.35 -0.45
C PRO A 29 11.98 0.66 0.89
N LYS A 30 12.29 1.31 2.01
CA LYS A 30 12.11 0.73 3.36
C LYS A 30 10.66 0.75 3.83
N THR A 31 9.84 1.59 3.24
CA THR A 31 8.42 1.79 3.56
C THR A 31 7.64 2.06 2.28
N MET A 32 6.32 1.91 2.35
CA MET A 32 5.40 2.27 1.26
C MET A 32 4.53 3.44 1.72
N LYS A 33 4.52 4.54 0.96
CA LYS A 33 3.71 5.72 1.26
C LYS A 33 2.37 5.64 0.53
N VAL A 34 1.27 5.75 1.26
CA VAL A 34 -0.07 5.72 0.69
C VAL A 34 -0.77 7.04 0.96
N ALA A 35 -1.15 7.74 -0.11
CA ALA A 35 -2.05 8.87 -0.02
C ALA A 35 -3.49 8.35 -0.10
N VAL A 36 -4.28 8.65 0.92
CA VAL A 36 -5.66 8.19 1.06
C VAL A 36 -6.58 9.38 0.89
N GLU A 37 -7.24 9.48 -0.25
CA GLU A 37 -8.24 10.50 -0.51
C GLU A 37 -9.60 9.98 -0.03
N VAL A 38 -10.12 10.56 1.06
CA VAL A 38 -11.43 10.20 1.61
C VAL A 38 -12.48 11.17 1.09
N TRP A 39 -13.44 10.63 0.37
CA TRP A 39 -14.54 11.33 -0.25
C TRP A 39 -15.82 11.08 0.54
N ASN A 40 -16.41 12.17 0.97
CA ASN A 40 -17.72 12.21 1.56
C ASN A 40 -18.69 12.66 0.46
N ASP A 41 -19.46 11.74 -0.09
CA ASP A 41 -20.31 12.01 -1.24
C ASP A 41 -21.73 12.48 -0.80
N LYS A 42 -21.94 12.64 0.51
CA LYS A 42 -23.09 13.30 1.12
C LYS A 42 -22.64 14.45 2.02
N GLU A 43 -23.48 15.45 2.21
CA GLU A 43 -23.25 16.53 3.18
C GLU A 43 -23.49 16.03 4.62
N GLN A 44 -22.58 15.23 5.16
CA GLN A 44 -22.66 14.64 6.50
C GLN A 44 -21.30 14.59 7.21
N ASP A 45 -21.25 14.63 8.54
CA ASP A 45 -19.97 14.46 9.23
C ASP A 45 -19.52 12.99 9.21
N LEU A 46 -18.27 12.74 8.78
CA LEU A 46 -17.64 11.42 8.86
C LEU A 46 -16.59 11.38 9.96
N HIS A 47 -16.83 10.54 10.96
CA HIS A 47 -15.93 10.32 12.08
C HIS A 47 -15.09 9.07 11.85
N MET A 48 -13.76 9.22 11.92
CA MET A 48 -12.89 8.05 11.93
C MET A 48 -13.06 7.35 13.28
N THR A 49 -13.44 6.07 13.25
CA THR A 49 -13.72 5.26 14.46
C THR A 49 -12.65 4.21 14.74
N TYR A 50 -11.75 3.98 13.77
CA TYR A 50 -10.68 3.01 13.87
C TYR A 50 -9.65 3.28 12.77
N ALA A 51 -8.37 3.11 13.07
CA ALA A 51 -7.31 2.94 12.08
C ALA A 51 -6.26 1.95 12.60
N SER A 52 -5.80 1.04 11.74
CA SER A 52 -4.78 0.04 12.10
C SER A 52 -3.34 0.57 12.04
N TRP A 53 -3.14 1.79 11.53
CA TRP A 53 -1.84 2.37 11.18
C TRP A 53 -1.54 3.67 11.95
N GLU A 54 -2.31 3.99 13.00
CA GLU A 54 -2.26 5.27 13.71
C GLU A 54 -0.82 5.76 14.02
N PRO A 55 -0.48 7.02 13.69
CA PRO A 55 0.75 7.63 14.19
C PRO A 55 0.69 7.70 15.72
N LYS A 56 1.72 7.18 16.40
CA LYS A 56 1.81 7.24 17.87
C LYS A 56 1.46 8.66 18.38
N GLY A 57 0.41 8.77 19.19
CA GLY A 57 -0.02 10.02 19.81
C GLY A 57 -1.04 10.87 19.01
N ALA A 58 -1.49 10.41 17.84
CA ALA A 58 -2.56 11.09 17.10
C ALA A 58 -3.95 10.65 17.61
N SER A 59 -4.84 11.61 17.86
CA SER A 59 -6.25 11.32 18.14
C SER A 59 -7.02 11.07 16.84
N LEU A 60 -7.88 10.04 16.83
CA LEU A 60 -8.79 9.75 15.72
C LEU A 60 -9.70 10.95 15.36
N SER A 61 -10.00 11.81 16.32
CA SER A 61 -10.80 13.03 16.10
C SER A 61 -10.14 14.00 15.11
N SER A 62 -8.82 13.96 14.94
CA SER A 62 -8.10 14.78 13.95
C SER A 62 -8.44 14.41 12.50
N TYR A 63 -9.04 13.25 12.28
CA TYR A 63 -9.45 12.72 10.98
C TYR A 63 -10.95 12.88 10.69
N LEU A 64 -11.66 13.71 11.47
CA LEU A 64 -13.03 14.15 11.16
C LEU A 64 -13.09 14.77 9.77
N ILE A 65 -14.06 14.36 8.95
CA ILE A 65 -14.37 14.99 7.67
C ILE A 65 -15.72 15.68 7.82
N PRO A 66 -15.74 17.02 7.95
CA PRO A 66 -16.98 17.78 8.03
C PRO A 66 -17.85 17.60 6.78
N ALA A 67 -19.17 17.77 6.92
CA ALA A 67 -20.16 17.69 5.83
C ALA A 67 -19.77 18.46 4.56
N GLN A 68 -19.25 19.67 4.72
CA GLN A 68 -18.84 20.56 3.63
C GLN A 68 -17.48 20.20 2.99
N ASN A 69 -16.77 19.20 3.53
CA ASN A 69 -15.45 18.80 3.08
C ASN A 69 -15.50 17.41 2.45
N SER A 70 -14.97 17.28 1.24
CA SER A 70 -14.80 16.01 0.55
C SER A 70 -13.43 15.96 -0.12
N GLY A 71 -12.95 14.76 -0.44
CA GLY A 71 -11.63 14.54 -1.02
C GLY A 71 -10.45 14.85 -0.08
N ARG A 72 -10.66 14.76 1.24
CA ARG A 72 -9.60 15.02 2.22
C ARG A 72 -8.51 13.95 2.10
N ALA A 73 -7.27 14.37 1.85
CA ALA A 73 -6.13 13.47 1.79
C ALA A 73 -5.55 13.16 3.19
N ILE A 74 -5.26 11.89 3.44
CA ILE A 74 -4.60 11.36 4.63
C ILE A 74 -3.36 10.59 4.19
N ASN A 75 -2.22 10.83 4.83
CA ASN A 75 -1.00 10.11 4.52
C ASN A 75 -0.81 8.93 5.47
N VAL A 76 -0.66 7.74 4.91
CA VAL A 76 -0.41 6.49 5.62
C VAL A 76 0.96 5.97 5.23
N THR A 77 1.77 5.59 6.22
CA THR A 77 3.06 4.94 5.97
C THR A 77 2.95 3.50 6.41
N LEU A 78 3.11 2.58 5.44
CA LEU A 78 3.17 1.16 5.69
C LEU A 78 4.64 0.74 5.88
N ASN A 79 4.90 -0.05 6.91
CA ASN A 79 6.25 -0.33 7.38
C ASN A 79 6.93 -1.45 6.59
N ASN A 80 6.15 -2.32 5.94
CA ASN A 80 6.69 -3.35 5.07
C ASN A 80 6.40 -3.01 3.59
N PRO A 81 7.43 -2.65 2.79
CA PRO A 81 7.29 -2.29 1.37
C PRO A 81 7.01 -3.49 0.45
N ARG A 82 7.12 -4.71 0.97
CA ARG A 82 6.92 -5.95 0.20
C ARG A 82 5.54 -6.54 0.39
N ASN A 83 4.95 -6.36 1.56
CA ASN A 83 3.62 -6.86 1.90
C ASN A 83 3.15 -6.18 3.17
N ASP A 84 2.16 -5.32 3.08
CA ASP A 84 1.54 -4.68 4.24
C ASP A 84 0.11 -4.25 3.89
N ALA A 85 -0.66 -4.00 4.93
CA ALA A 85 -2.05 -3.62 4.82
C ALA A 85 -2.45 -2.60 5.89
N ALA A 86 -3.45 -1.81 5.56
CA ALA A 86 -4.07 -0.88 6.48
C ALA A 86 -5.59 -1.00 6.39
N VAL A 87 -6.22 -0.85 7.55
CA VAL A 87 -7.67 -0.82 7.70
C VAL A 87 -8.03 0.45 8.46
N PHE A 88 -9.08 1.13 8.03
CA PHE A 88 -9.70 2.19 8.83
C PHE A 88 -11.20 2.24 8.59
N ARG A 89 -11.92 2.87 9.51
CA ARG A 89 -13.38 2.90 9.50
C ARG A 89 -13.89 4.31 9.69
N TYR A 90 -14.84 4.70 8.86
CA TYR A 90 -15.61 5.94 9.02
C TYR A 90 -17.06 5.61 9.36
N ALA A 91 -17.66 6.44 10.21
CA ALA A 91 -19.07 6.38 10.54
C ALA A 91 -19.68 7.78 10.53
N ASN A 92 -20.97 7.88 10.19
CA ASN A 92 -21.76 9.09 10.40
C ASN A 92 -22.58 9.00 11.70
N THR A 93 -23.34 10.04 12.01
CA THR A 93 -24.24 10.10 13.17
C THR A 93 -25.49 9.24 13.03
N GLU A 94 -25.86 8.86 11.81
CA GLU A 94 -27.03 8.03 11.51
C GLU A 94 -26.76 6.52 11.67
N GLY A 95 -25.51 6.12 11.97
CA GLY A 95 -25.13 4.72 12.15
C GLY A 95 -24.69 4.00 10.88
N GLN A 96 -24.57 4.72 9.75
CA GLN A 96 -23.88 4.24 8.56
C GLN A 96 -22.39 4.11 8.85
N LYS A 97 -21.78 2.99 8.44
CA LYS A 97 -20.36 2.73 8.70
C LYS A 97 -19.70 2.02 7.54
N CYS A 98 -18.58 2.56 7.07
CA CYS A 98 -17.75 1.96 6.04
C CYS A 98 -16.41 1.51 6.63
N GLU A 99 -15.99 0.29 6.30
CA GLU A 99 -14.64 -0.21 6.53
C GLU A 99 -13.87 -0.19 5.22
N PHE A 100 -12.74 0.52 5.24
CA PHE A 100 -11.83 0.64 4.11
C PHE A 100 -10.59 -0.17 4.40
N ARG A 101 -10.24 -1.05 3.46
CA ARG A 101 -8.99 -1.82 3.50
C ARG A 101 -8.16 -1.49 2.29
N MET A 102 -6.87 -1.30 2.50
CA MET A 102 -5.88 -1.25 1.44
C MET A 102 -4.74 -2.21 1.77
N SER A 103 -4.17 -2.82 0.75
CA SER A 103 -2.96 -3.62 0.89
C SER A 103 -2.12 -3.52 -0.36
N HIS A 104 -0.86 -3.88 -0.19
CA HIS A 104 0.02 -4.15 -1.31
C HIS A 104 0.82 -5.41 -1.02
N LYS A 105 1.26 -6.09 -2.08
CA LYS A 105 2.24 -7.16 -2.02
C LYS A 105 3.10 -7.17 -3.28
N VAL A 106 4.34 -7.59 -3.17
CA VAL A 106 5.23 -7.75 -4.32
C VAL A 106 5.16 -9.18 -4.79
N VAL A 107 4.83 -9.37 -6.07
CA VAL A 107 4.81 -10.69 -6.72
C VAL A 107 5.98 -10.82 -7.68
N PHE A 108 6.56 -12.02 -7.75
CA PHE A 108 7.66 -12.33 -8.66
C PHE A 108 7.11 -13.20 -9.80
N ARG A 109 7.23 -12.73 -11.04
CA ARG A 109 6.86 -13.51 -12.22
C ARG A 109 8.07 -14.31 -12.69
N TRP A 110 7.88 -15.62 -12.93
CA TRP A 110 8.94 -16.62 -13.15
C TRP A 110 9.73 -16.47 -14.46
N VAL A 111 9.47 -15.44 -15.26
CA VAL A 111 10.22 -15.12 -16.48
C VAL A 111 10.96 -13.80 -16.24
N GLY A 112 12.16 -13.90 -15.64
CA GLY A 112 13.11 -12.78 -15.50
C GLY A 112 12.79 -11.76 -14.40
N VAL A 113 13.03 -12.12 -13.14
CA VAL A 113 13.38 -11.27 -11.96
C VAL A 113 12.81 -9.82 -11.92
N ASN A 114 11.58 -9.58 -12.38
CA ASN A 114 10.96 -8.26 -12.33
C ASN A 114 9.87 -8.25 -11.25
N PRO A 115 10.12 -7.66 -10.07
CA PRO A 115 9.11 -7.55 -9.04
C PRO A 115 7.98 -6.61 -9.49
N ALA A 116 6.75 -7.09 -9.42
CA ALA A 116 5.57 -6.27 -9.70
C ALA A 116 4.78 -6.04 -8.40
N PRO A 117 4.43 -4.80 -8.05
CA PRO A 117 3.57 -4.53 -6.90
C PRO A 117 2.11 -4.79 -7.29
N GLU A 118 1.45 -5.70 -6.60
CA GLU A 118 -0.01 -5.82 -6.60
C GLU A 118 -0.57 -4.94 -5.49
N LYS A 119 -1.59 -4.14 -5.81
CA LYS A 119 -2.25 -3.24 -4.87
C LYS A 119 -3.74 -3.52 -4.86
N THR A 120 -4.34 -3.53 -3.68
CA THR A 120 -5.77 -3.69 -3.54
C THR A 120 -6.34 -2.60 -2.64
N ALA A 121 -7.55 -2.17 -2.96
CA ALA A 121 -8.34 -1.27 -2.15
C ALA A 121 -9.78 -1.80 -2.18
N THR A 122 -10.36 -2.00 -1.01
CA THR A 122 -11.73 -2.52 -0.86
C THR A 122 -12.47 -1.70 0.19
N ALA A 123 -13.78 -1.63 0.04
CA ALA A 123 -14.68 -0.94 0.96
C ALA A 123 -15.89 -1.82 1.21
N ASN A 124 -16.35 -1.87 2.46
CA ASN A 124 -17.55 -2.62 2.84
C ASN A 124 -18.39 -1.80 3.82
N SER A 125 -19.71 -1.88 3.66
CA SER A 125 -20.63 -1.41 4.69
C SER A 125 -20.66 -2.40 5.85
N ILE A 126 -20.41 -1.92 7.06
CA ILE A 126 -20.35 -2.74 8.29
C ILE A 126 -21.23 -2.16 9.42
N GLY A 127 -22.03 -1.15 9.11
CA GLY A 127 -22.94 -0.49 10.05
C GLY A 127 -24.26 -1.24 10.20
N THR A 128 -25.07 -0.80 11.17
CA THR A 128 -26.46 -1.23 11.31
C THR A 128 -27.36 -0.62 10.24
N VAL A 129 -26.97 0.55 9.72
CA VAL A 129 -27.60 1.22 8.58
C VAL A 129 -26.74 0.99 7.32
N PRO A 130 -27.33 0.54 6.20
CA PRO A 130 -26.61 0.37 4.94
C PRO A 130 -25.94 1.67 4.48
N ALA A 131 -24.72 1.54 3.96
CA ALA A 131 -23.94 2.63 3.39
C ALA A 131 -23.38 2.20 2.04
N GLU A 132 -23.29 3.12 1.08
CA GLU A 132 -22.59 2.87 -0.17
C GLU A 132 -21.11 3.20 0.04
N CYS A 133 -20.26 2.17 0.05
CA CYS A 133 -18.82 2.32 0.28
C CYS A 133 -18.05 1.89 -0.96
N SER A 134 -17.11 2.72 -1.43
CA SER A 134 -16.26 2.39 -2.58
C SER A 134 -14.78 2.61 -2.29
N ALA A 135 -13.93 1.86 -3.00
CA ALA A 135 -12.48 1.93 -2.88
C ALA A 135 -11.82 1.67 -4.24
N ALA A 136 -10.82 2.47 -4.60
CA ALA A 136 -10.02 2.22 -5.78
C ALA A 136 -8.59 2.73 -5.61
N VAL A 137 -7.62 2.02 -6.18
CA VAL A 137 -6.28 2.56 -6.40
C VAL A 137 -6.36 3.50 -7.60
N THR A 138 -6.05 4.78 -7.41
CA THR A 138 -6.20 5.81 -8.44
C THR A 138 -4.88 6.23 -9.08
N LYS A 139 -3.76 6.07 -8.37
CA LYS A 139 -2.42 6.42 -8.88
C LYS A 139 -1.37 5.45 -8.37
N GLY A 140 -0.29 5.30 -9.14
CA GLY A 140 0.89 4.56 -8.72
C GLY A 140 0.67 3.05 -8.66
N THR A 141 -0.18 2.47 -9.51
CA THR A 141 -0.46 1.01 -9.54
C THR A 141 0.82 0.18 -9.68
N ASP A 142 1.77 0.63 -10.49
CA ASP A 142 3.05 -0.06 -10.71
C ASP A 142 4.21 0.48 -9.85
N SER A 143 3.97 1.48 -9.00
CA SER A 143 5.00 2.10 -8.17
C SER A 143 5.38 1.21 -6.98
N MET A 144 6.68 1.10 -6.71
CA MET A 144 7.21 0.34 -5.57
C MET A 144 7.34 1.15 -4.29
N GLY A 145 7.17 2.47 -4.34
CA GLY A 145 7.41 3.36 -3.19
C GLY A 145 6.21 4.19 -2.73
N SER A 146 5.22 4.39 -3.61
CA SER A 146 4.01 5.13 -3.24
C SER A 146 2.80 4.85 -4.13
N TYR A 147 1.60 5.00 -3.59
CA TYR A 147 0.36 4.97 -4.37
C TYR A 147 -0.72 5.82 -3.73
N THR A 148 -1.78 6.08 -4.51
CA THR A 148 -2.97 6.80 -4.04
C THR A 148 -4.16 5.87 -4.09
N VAL A 149 -4.98 5.92 -3.05
CA VAL A 149 -6.29 5.28 -3.00
C VAL A 149 -7.36 6.33 -2.80
N LYS A 150 -8.46 6.18 -3.53
CA LYS A 150 -9.71 6.90 -3.28
C LYS A 150 -10.64 5.99 -2.51
N PHE A 151 -11.15 6.47 -1.40
CA PHE A 151 -12.26 5.85 -0.68
C PHE A 151 -13.44 6.81 -0.67
N SER A 152 -14.63 6.28 -0.89
CA SER A 152 -15.85 7.08 -0.87
C SER A 152 -16.90 6.42 0.01
N MET A 153 -17.65 7.26 0.71
CA MET A 153 -18.80 6.88 1.51
C MET A 153 -19.97 7.79 1.13
N LYS A 154 -21.13 7.15 0.91
CA LYS A 154 -22.41 7.77 0.63
C LYS A 154 -23.49 7.15 1.49
#